data_AF-A0A6G3XLR4-F1
#
_entry.id   AF-A0A6G3XLR4-F1
#
_cell.length_a   1.000
_cell.length_b   1.000
_cell.length_c   1.000
_cell.angle_alpha   90.00
_cell.angle_beta   90.00
_cell.angle_gamma   90.00
#
_symmetry.space_group_name_H-M   'P 1'
#
loop_
_entity.id
_entity.type
_entity.pdbx_description
1 polymer ?
#
loop_
_entity_poly.entity_id
_entity_poly.type
_entity_poly.pdbx_seq_one_letter_code
_entity_poly.pdbx_strand_id
1 'polypeptide(L)'
;RVGYHSIAHRATDKAGNTSEAKKVSFTIAQGGGVPAPNCAEFDERHTVFVGTIDTGVPNRITRNRCTINELIEDEKDWSSHALFLKHVTTVLDKLKTDGVIDQRERRAINQAAKQSGIGKPG
;
A
#
# COMPACT_ATOMS: atom_id res chain seq x y z
N ARG A 1 -20.85 -12.90 -3.31
CA ARG A 1 -22.16 -12.79 -2.62
C ARG A 1 -21.91 -12.58 -1.14
N VAL A 2 -22.69 -11.74 -0.45
CA VAL A 2 -22.58 -11.59 1.01
C VAL A 2 -23.02 -12.88 1.73
N GLY A 3 -22.59 -13.09 2.96
CA GLY A 3 -22.88 -14.28 3.76
C GLY A 3 -21.67 -15.20 3.98
N TYR A 4 -21.92 -16.38 4.52
CA TYR A 4 -20.89 -17.36 4.86
C TYR A 4 -20.32 -18.04 3.60
N HIS A 5 -18.99 -18.15 3.53
CA HIS A 5 -18.25 -18.85 2.49
C HIS A 5 -17.28 -19.84 3.12
N SER A 6 -17.02 -20.91 2.38
CA SER A 6 -16.00 -21.90 2.73
C SER A 6 -15.19 -22.25 1.49
N ILE A 7 -13.87 -22.27 1.64
CA ILE A 7 -12.93 -22.69 0.61
C ILE A 7 -12.21 -23.95 1.11
N ALA A 8 -12.21 -24.99 0.28
CA ALA A 8 -11.38 -26.16 0.47
C ALA A 8 -10.06 -25.97 -0.28
N HIS A 9 -8.92 -26.28 0.37
CA HIS A 9 -7.60 -26.24 -0.23
C HIS A 9 -6.80 -27.49 0.15
N ARG A 10 -5.88 -27.89 -0.73
CA ARG A 10 -4.90 -28.95 -0.50
C ARG A 10 -3.61 -28.61 -1.24
N ALA A 11 -2.49 -29.16 -0.77
CA ALA A 11 -1.20 -28.99 -1.43
C ALA A 11 -0.82 -30.25 -2.20
N THR A 12 -0.13 -30.09 -3.33
CA THR A 12 0.47 -31.19 -4.11
C THR A 12 1.95 -30.89 -4.32
N ASP A 13 2.81 -31.88 -4.07
CA ASP A 13 4.26 -31.75 -4.29
C ASP A 13 4.68 -32.10 -5.73
N LYS A 14 5.97 -31.94 -6.06
CA LYS A 14 6.50 -32.24 -7.40
C LYS A 14 6.42 -33.73 -7.76
N ALA A 15 6.40 -34.62 -6.77
CA ALA A 15 6.25 -36.06 -6.96
C ALA A 15 4.78 -36.49 -7.15
N GLY A 16 3.83 -35.55 -6.98
CA GLY A 16 2.39 -35.78 -7.15
C GLY A 16 1.66 -36.18 -5.86
N ASN A 17 2.34 -36.21 -4.71
CA ASN A 17 1.67 -36.51 -3.43
C ASN A 17 0.78 -35.34 -3.04
N THR A 18 -0.45 -35.63 -2.61
CA THR A 18 -1.45 -34.62 -2.30
C THR A 18 -1.89 -34.73 -0.83
N SER A 19 -1.95 -33.60 -0.13
CA SER A 19 -2.40 -33.55 1.26
C SER A 19 -3.90 -33.81 1.39
N GLU A 20 -4.35 -34.16 2.60
CA GLU A 20 -5.77 -34.04 2.94
C GLU A 20 -6.28 -32.62 2.70
N ALA A 21 -7.55 -32.51 2.29
CA ALA A 21 -8.19 -31.24 2.05
C ALA A 21 -8.54 -30.54 3.37
N LYS A 22 -8.09 -29.29 3.52
CA LYS A 22 -8.45 -28.42 4.64
C LYS A 22 -9.48 -27.40 4.20
N LYS A 23 -10.35 -27.00 5.13
CA LYS A 23 -11.35 -25.95 4.89
C LYS A 23 -11.00 -24.69 5.68
N VAL A 24 -11.17 -23.54 5.04
CA VAL A 24 -11.16 -22.23 5.67
C VAL A 24 -12.52 -21.60 5.42
N SER A 25 -13.12 -21.03 6.45
CA SER A 25 -14.42 -20.39 6.34
C SER A 25 -14.34 -18.93 6.78
N PHE A 26 -15.09 -18.07 6.10
CA PHE A 26 -15.17 -16.64 6.37
C PHE A 26 -16.55 -16.12 5.98
N THR A 27 -16.95 -14.98 6.54
CA THR A 27 -18.23 -14.33 6.21
C THR A 27 -17.96 -13.04 5.46
N ILE A 28 -18.57 -12.88 4.29
CA ILE A 28 -18.61 -11.61 3.56
C ILE A 28 -19.76 -10.79 4.14
N ALA A 29 -19.47 -9.75 4.92
CA ALA A 29 -20.50 -8.89 5.47
C ALA A 29 -21.31 -8.20 4.35
N GLN A 30 -22.62 -8.05 4.56
CA GLN A 30 -23.43 -7.14 3.74
C GLN A 30 -22.98 -5.73 4.10
N GLY A 31 -22.35 -5.03 3.16
CA GLY A 31 -21.68 -3.76 3.40
C GLY A 31 -22.58 -2.78 4.14
N GLY A 32 -22.31 -2.59 5.43
CA GLY A 32 -22.87 -1.56 6.28
C GLY A 32 -21.70 -0.71 6.78
N GLY A 33 -21.35 0.31 5.99
CA GLY A 33 -20.57 1.47 6.41
C GLY A 33 -19.44 1.22 7.40
N VAL A 34 -18.39 0.48 7.02
CA VAL A 34 -17.07 0.98 7.45
C VAL A 34 -16.90 2.24 6.62
N PRO A 35 -16.83 3.45 7.22
CA PRO A 35 -16.61 4.66 6.44
C PRO A 35 -15.46 4.40 5.48
N ALA A 36 -15.58 4.92 4.25
CA ALA A 36 -14.42 4.98 3.38
C ALA A 36 -13.30 5.58 4.22
N PRO A 37 -12.13 4.93 4.30
CA PRO A 37 -11.01 5.53 5.00
C PRO A 37 -10.81 6.93 4.41
N ASN A 38 -10.51 7.89 5.27
CA ASN A 38 -10.24 9.26 4.82
C ASN A 38 -8.84 9.30 4.22
N CYS A 39 -8.67 8.63 3.08
CA CYS A 39 -7.47 8.69 2.27
C CYS A 39 -7.52 10.01 1.51
N ALA A 40 -6.40 10.73 1.54
CA ALA A 40 -6.31 12.07 0.96
C ALA A 40 -6.54 12.02 -0.56
N GLU A 41 -6.14 10.92 -1.18
CA GLU A 41 -6.15 10.68 -2.62
C GLU A 41 -6.70 9.28 -2.90
N PHE A 42 -7.01 9.01 -4.18
CA PHE A 42 -7.39 7.69 -4.65
C PHE A 42 -6.39 7.24 -5.72
N ASP A 43 -5.53 6.28 -5.36
CA ASP A 43 -4.48 5.76 -6.26
C ASP A 43 -4.57 4.22 -6.37
N GLU A 44 -4.95 3.75 -7.56
CA GLU A 44 -5.09 2.33 -7.91
C GLU A 44 -3.83 1.70 -8.52
N ARG A 45 -2.72 2.43 -8.62
CA ARG A 45 -1.47 1.91 -9.20
C ARG A 45 -0.92 0.76 -8.35
N HIS A 46 -0.30 -0.18 -9.04
CA HIS A 46 0.23 -1.41 -8.43
C HIS A 46 1.55 -1.19 -7.69
N THR A 47 2.32 -0.19 -8.12
CA THR A 47 3.58 0.23 -7.48
C THR A 47 3.47 1.66 -6.99
N VAL A 48 4.34 2.01 -6.03
CA VAL A 48 4.42 3.35 -5.46
C VAL A 48 5.08 4.27 -6.49
N PHE A 49 4.34 5.30 -6.91
CA PHE A 49 4.83 6.40 -7.74
C PHE A 49 5.02 7.64 -6.89
N VAL A 50 6.04 8.43 -7.20
CA VAL A 50 6.20 9.77 -6.63
C VAL A 50 6.41 10.77 -7.77
N GLY A 51 5.39 11.58 -8.02
CA GLY A 51 5.23 12.33 -9.26
C GLY A 51 5.16 11.36 -10.44
N THR A 52 6.09 11.48 -11.37
CA THR A 52 6.18 10.58 -12.54
C THR A 52 7.15 9.41 -12.34
N ILE A 53 7.71 9.24 -11.14
CA ILE A 53 8.79 8.27 -10.89
C ILE A 53 8.24 7.01 -10.23
N ASP A 54 8.31 5.88 -10.94
CA ASP A 54 8.01 4.55 -10.39
C ASP A 54 9.15 4.07 -9.47
N THR A 55 8.83 3.68 -8.26
CA THR A 55 9.80 3.15 -7.29
C THR A 55 10.02 1.64 -7.42
N GLY A 56 9.12 0.93 -8.10
CA GLY A 56 9.05 -0.53 -8.13
C GLY A 56 8.60 -1.19 -6.81
N VAL A 57 8.29 -0.39 -5.78
CA VAL A 57 7.78 -0.90 -4.49
C VAL A 57 6.28 -1.19 -4.62
N PRO A 58 5.77 -2.37 -4.22
CA PRO A 58 4.34 -2.64 -4.26
C PRO A 58 3.53 -1.63 -3.45
N ASN A 59 2.44 -1.11 -4.03
CA ASN A 59 1.54 -0.17 -3.37
C ASN A 59 0.59 -0.89 -2.41
N ARG A 60 1.07 -1.23 -1.22
CA ARG A 60 0.33 -2.06 -0.24
C ARG A 60 -0.73 -1.23 0.50
N ILE A 61 -1.84 -1.87 0.85
CA ILE A 61 -2.83 -1.31 1.79
C ILE A 61 -2.22 -1.32 3.19
N THR A 62 -2.30 -0.19 3.88
CA THR A 62 -1.80 -0.02 5.26
C THR A 62 -2.90 -0.26 6.29
N ARG A 63 -2.58 -0.17 7.59
CA ARG A 63 -3.54 -0.36 8.67
C ARG A 63 -4.70 0.64 8.67
N ASN A 64 -4.50 1.84 8.13
CA ASN A 64 -5.57 2.84 8.00
C ASN A 64 -6.47 2.61 6.78
N ARG A 65 -6.25 1.50 6.04
CA ARG A 65 -6.98 1.11 4.82
C ARG A 65 -6.75 2.03 3.62
N CYS A 66 -5.76 2.92 3.67
CA CYS A 66 -5.21 3.61 2.50
C CYS A 66 -4.03 2.84 1.92
N THR A 67 -3.71 3.05 0.66
CA THR A 67 -2.48 2.56 0.04
C THR A 67 -1.27 3.39 0.46
N ILE A 68 -0.06 2.96 0.10
CA ILE A 68 1.15 3.74 0.39
C ILE A 68 1.10 5.07 -0.37
N ASN A 69 0.74 5.05 -1.66
CA ASN A 69 0.68 6.25 -2.50
C ASN A 69 -0.31 7.28 -1.96
N GLU A 70 -1.49 6.83 -1.50
CA GLU A 70 -2.49 7.71 -0.89
C GLU A 70 -2.01 8.39 0.40
N LEU A 71 -0.94 7.91 1.03
CA LEU A 71 -0.30 8.56 2.18
C LEU A 71 0.89 9.43 1.80
N ILE A 72 1.50 9.25 0.62
CA ILE A 72 2.57 10.12 0.13
C ILE A 72 2.02 11.51 -0.19
N GLU A 73 0.74 11.61 -0.58
CA GLU A 73 0.05 12.88 -0.90
C GLU A 73 0.84 13.71 -1.92
N ASP A 74 1.20 13.10 -3.04
CA ASP A 74 2.10 13.70 -4.02
C ASP A 74 1.37 14.68 -4.98
N GLU A 75 0.02 14.65 -4.99
CA GLU A 75 -0.85 15.59 -5.71
C GLU A 75 -1.25 16.82 -4.87
N LYS A 76 -0.96 16.82 -3.58
CA LYS A 76 -1.19 17.96 -2.70
C LYS A 76 -0.39 19.19 -3.12
N ASP A 77 -0.96 20.37 -2.88
CA ASP A 77 -0.28 21.66 -3.09
C ASP A 77 0.79 21.92 -2.00
N TRP A 78 2.00 21.39 -2.23
CA TRP A 78 3.15 21.54 -1.34
C TRP A 78 3.80 22.90 -1.53
N SER A 79 3.74 23.75 -0.51
CA SER A 79 4.38 25.09 -0.53
C SER A 79 5.91 25.07 -0.61
N SER A 80 6.56 23.92 -0.39
CA SER A 80 7.98 23.73 -0.73
C SER A 80 8.36 22.26 -0.84
N HIS A 81 9.39 21.99 -1.65
CA HIS A 81 9.98 20.65 -1.79
C HIS A 81 10.49 20.10 -0.45
N ALA A 82 11.01 20.96 0.43
CA ALA A 82 11.47 20.55 1.75
C ALA A 82 10.32 20.03 2.63
N LEU A 83 9.14 20.66 2.57
CA LEU A 83 7.97 20.22 3.30
C LEU A 83 7.44 18.89 2.77
N PHE A 84 7.42 18.72 1.44
CA PHE A 84 7.09 17.45 0.82
C PHE A 84 8.01 16.32 1.30
N LEU A 85 9.33 16.51 1.21
CA LEU A 85 10.31 15.50 1.66
C LEU A 85 10.18 15.17 3.16
N LYS A 86 9.87 16.17 4.00
CA LYS A 86 9.62 15.96 5.43
C LYS A 86 8.39 15.10 5.66
N HIS A 87 7.30 15.34 4.93
CA HIS A 87 6.09 14.52 4.98
C HIS A 87 6.38 13.08 4.55
N VAL A 88 6.97 12.89 3.37
CA VAL A 88 7.33 11.57 2.86
C VAL A 88 8.19 10.80 3.86
N THR A 89 9.22 11.43 4.42
CA THR A 89 10.08 10.79 5.43
C THR A 89 9.27 10.35 6.65
N THR A 90 8.36 11.20 7.13
CA THR A 90 7.49 10.93 8.29
C THR A 90 6.56 9.74 8.03
N VAL A 91 5.94 9.69 6.85
CA VAL A 91 5.07 8.60 6.40
C VAL A 91 5.87 7.30 6.32
N LEU A 92 7.02 7.31 5.64
CA LEU A 92 7.84 6.11 5.45
C LEU A 92 8.41 5.57 6.77
N ASP A 93 8.73 6.43 7.74
CA ASP A 93 9.18 6.01 9.07
C ASP A 93 8.07 5.26 9.82
N LYS A 94 6.84 5.76 9.74
CA LYS A 94 5.67 5.07 10.30
C LYS A 94 5.43 3.73 9.59
N LEU A 95 5.44 3.71 8.26
CA LEU A 95 5.20 2.49 7.48
C LEU A 95 6.26 1.41 7.73
N LYS A 96 7.53 1.82 7.89
CA LYS A 96 8.60 0.89 8.26
C LYS A 96 8.39 0.35 9.68
N THR A 97 8.03 1.21 10.63
CA THR A 97 7.74 0.82 12.02
C THR A 97 6.57 -0.16 12.08
N ASP A 98 5.56 0.04 11.23
CA ASP A 98 4.38 -0.82 11.14
C ASP A 98 4.63 -2.11 10.34
N GLY A 99 5.82 -2.27 9.73
CA GLY A 99 6.21 -3.43 8.94
C GLY A 99 5.55 -3.51 7.55
N VAL A 100 4.96 -2.41 7.07
CA VAL A 100 4.32 -2.33 5.74
C VAL A 100 5.37 -2.26 4.63
N ILE A 101 6.50 -1.63 4.91
CA ILE A 101 7.66 -1.56 4.02
C ILE A 101 8.93 -1.94 4.77
N ASP A 102 9.92 -2.45 4.03
CA ASP A 102 11.25 -2.69 4.58
C ASP A 102 12.20 -1.48 4.42
N GLN A 103 13.43 -1.61 4.89
CA GLN A 103 14.44 -0.55 4.80
C GLN A 103 14.88 -0.24 3.36
N ARG A 104 14.85 -1.22 2.44
CA ARG A 104 15.22 -1.06 1.03
C ARG A 104 14.13 -0.29 0.31
N GLU A 105 12.88 -0.68 0.50
CA GLU A 105 11.68 -0.03 -0.04
C GLU A 105 11.59 1.41 0.44
N ARG A 106 11.77 1.66 1.76
CA ARG A 106 11.84 3.02 2.30
C ARG A 106 12.89 3.88 1.60
N ARG A 107 14.07 3.31 1.31
CA ARG A 107 15.13 4.04 0.59
C ARG A 107 14.72 4.33 -0.84
N ALA A 108 14.12 3.38 -1.55
CA ALA A 108 13.67 3.55 -2.94
C ALA A 108 12.65 4.70 -3.05
N ILE A 109 11.61 4.68 -2.20
CA ILE A 109 10.56 5.71 -2.21
C ILE A 109 11.14 7.08 -1.86
N ASN A 110 12.01 7.17 -0.85
CA ASN A 110 12.62 8.43 -0.47
C ASN A 110 13.56 9.00 -1.55
N GLN A 111 14.17 8.15 -2.39
CA GLN A 111 14.97 8.62 -3.53
C GLN A 111 14.07 9.14 -4.65
N ALA A 112 12.97 8.46 -4.98
CA ALA A 112 12.00 8.95 -5.94
C ALA A 112 11.42 10.31 -5.50
N ALA A 113 11.08 10.47 -4.22
CA ALA A 113 10.60 11.75 -3.68
C ALA A 113 11.58 12.91 -3.90
N LYS A 114 12.89 12.69 -3.69
CA LYS A 114 13.94 13.70 -3.95
C LYS A 114 14.06 14.07 -5.43
N GLN A 115 13.78 13.13 -6.32
CA GLN A 115 13.88 13.31 -7.77
C GLN A 115 12.60 13.85 -8.41
N SER A 116 11.45 13.70 -7.76
CA SER A 116 10.11 14.00 -8.29
C SER A 116 9.87 15.44 -8.72
N GLY A 117 10.60 16.40 -8.13
CA GLY A 117 10.39 17.84 -8.38
C GLY A 117 9.17 18.44 -7.66
N ILE A 118 8.38 17.66 -6.93
CA ILE A 118 7.17 18.11 -6.24
C ILE A 118 7.46 19.23 -5.24
N GLY A 119 6.68 20.31 -5.27
CA GLY A 119 6.88 21.49 -4.40
C GLY A 119 8.10 22.34 -4.75
N LYS A 120 8.76 22.12 -5.89
CA LYS A 120 9.72 23.11 -6.44
C LYS A 120 8.94 24.21 -7.18
N PRO A 121 9.42 25.47 -7.14
CA PRO A 121 8.92 26.50 -8.04
C PRO A 121 9.09 26.05 -9.50
N GLY A 122 8.06 26.30 -10.32
CA GLY A 122 8.10 26.06 -11.76
C GLY A 122 8.98 27.05 -12.51
#